data_AF-A0A7C3RYF5-F1
#
_entry.id   AF-A0A7C3RYF5-F1
#
_cell.length_a   1.000
_cell.length_b   1.000
_cell.length_c   1.000
_cell.angle_alpha   90.00
_cell.angle_beta   90.00
_cell.angle_gamma   90.00
#
_symmetry.space_group_name_H-M   'P 1'
#
loop_
_entity.id
_entity.type
_entity.pdbx_description
1 polymer ?
#
loop_
_entity_poly.entity_id
_entity_poly.type
_entity_poly.pdbx_seq_one_letter_code
_entity_poly.pdbx_strand_id
1 'polypeptide(L)' 'DPVAPAAEARRVAPGVCVVHAVAERLPFACAAFDVVVCSAVLPFVDDQRAALGGISRVTRSGGAAVLQVPSRQLPGLPAV' A
#
# COMPACT_ATOMS: atom_id res chain seq x y z
N ASP A 1 -2.27 6.79 -18.39
CA ASP A 1 -3.62 6.20 -18.35
C ASP A 1 -3.76 5.40 -17.05
N PRO A 2 -4.64 5.79 -16.12
CA PRO A 2 -4.83 5.09 -14.84
C PRO A 2 -5.45 3.69 -14.99
N VAL A 3 -6.01 3.34 -16.15
CA VAL A 3 -6.68 2.04 -16.40
C VAL A 3 -5.68 0.96 -16.81
N ALA A 4 -4.58 1.32 -17.47
CA ALA A 4 -3.59 0.37 -17.97
C ALA A 4 -2.96 -0.53 -16.88
N PRO A 5 -2.58 -0.02 -15.69
CA PRO A 5 -2.08 -0.87 -14.60
C PRO A 5 -3.12 -1.87 -14.08
N ALA A 6 -4.40 -1.51 -14.08
CA ALA A 6 -5.46 -2.37 -13.57
C ALA A 6 -5.77 -3.52 -14.53
N ALA A 7 -5.75 -3.27 -15.83
CA ALA A 7 -5.91 -4.31 -16.86
C ALA A 7 -4.75 -5.31 -16.83
N GLU A 8 -3.52 -4.81 -16.68
CA GLU A 8 -2.31 -5.62 -16.51
C GLU A 8 -2.42 -6.53 -15.28
N ALA A 9 -2.75 -5.96 -14.12
CA ALA A 9 -2.87 -6.70 -12.86
C ALA A 9 -3.88 -7.86 -12.96
N ARG A 10 -5.03 -7.62 -13.60
CA ARG A 10 -6.05 -8.67 -13.81
C ARG A 10 -5.58 -9.77 -14.76
N ARG A 11 -4.73 -9.44 -15.74
CA ARG A 11 -4.18 -10.41 -16.67
C ARG A 11 -3.15 -11.32 -16.00
N VAL A 12 -2.25 -10.74 -15.21
CA VAL A 12 -1.15 -11.50 -14.57
C VAL A 12 -1.59 -12.25 -13.31
N ALA A 13 -2.67 -11.81 -12.66
CA ALA A 13 -3.24 -12.47 -11.49
C ALA A 13 -4.76 -12.62 -11.63
N PRO A 14 -5.24 -13.61 -12.43
CA PRO A 14 -6.66 -13.90 -12.57
C PRO A 14 -7.29 -14.20 -11.21
N GLY A 15 -8.45 -13.59 -10.92
CA GLY A 15 -9.15 -13.77 -9.64
C GLY A 15 -8.76 -12.76 -8.55
N VAL A 16 -7.78 -11.89 -8.78
CA VAL A 16 -7.49 -10.77 -7.88
C VAL A 16 -8.50 -9.64 -8.08
N CYS A 17 -9.07 -9.14 -6.99
CA CYS A 17 -9.90 -7.95 -7.00
C CYS A 17 -9.01 -6.69 -7.07
N VAL A 18 -9.09 -5.97 -8.19
CA VAL A 18 -8.36 -4.71 -8.41
C VAL A 18 -9.31 -3.54 -8.21
N VAL A 19 -8.99 -2.67 -7.25
CA VAL A 19 -9.78 -1.50 -6.88
C VAL A 19 -8.98 -0.22 -7.16
N HIS A 20 -9.60 0.76 -7.80
CA HIS A 20 -9.02 2.08 -8.00
C HIS A 20 -9.35 2.97 -6.81
N ALA A 21 -8.35 3.40 -6.07
CA ALA A 21 -8.47 4.29 -4.91
C ALA A 21 -7.14 5.00 -4.64
N VAL A 22 -7.21 6.06 -3.84
CA VAL A 22 -6.02 6.71 -3.26
C VAL A 22 -5.66 6.05 -1.92
N ALA A 23 -4.37 6.00 -1.58
CA ALA A 23 -3.89 5.27 -0.40
C ALA A 23 -4.42 5.86 0.92
N GLU A 24 -4.67 7.17 0.94
CA GLU A 24 -5.24 7.96 2.05
C GLU A 24 -6.68 7.57 2.35
N ARG A 25 -7.39 6.95 1.40
CA ARG A 25 -8.80 6.58 1.53
C ARG A 25 -9.08 5.20 0.93
N LEU A 26 -8.71 4.18 1.68
CA LEU A 26 -8.97 2.79 1.33
C LEU A 26 -10.46 2.44 1.45
N PRO A 27 -11.13 1.96 0.38
CA PRO A 27 -12.57 1.66 0.37
C PRO A 27 -12.91 0.27 0.91
N PHE A 28 -12.20 -0.16 1.96
CA PHE A 28 -12.41 -1.47 2.58
C PHE A 28 -12.95 -1.31 4.00
N ALA A 29 -13.65 -2.34 4.49
CA ALA A 29 -14.13 -2.39 5.86
C ALA A 29 -12.96 -2.38 6.86
N CYS A 30 -13.24 -2.04 8.11
CA CYS A 30 -12.25 -2.23 9.19
C CYS A 30 -11.95 -3.72 9.35
N ALA A 31 -10.69 -4.06 9.67
CA ALA A 31 -10.26 -5.44 9.90
C ALA A 31 -10.57 -6.42 8.75
N ALA A 32 -10.61 -5.93 7.51
CA ALA A 32 -10.92 -6.73 6.33
C ALA A 32 -9.78 -7.68 5.89
N PHE A 33 -8.54 -7.42 6.31
CA PHE A 33 -7.38 -8.17 5.84
C PHE A 33 -6.52 -8.72 6.98
N ASP A 34 -6.05 -9.96 6.81
CA ASP A 34 -5.02 -10.58 7.63
C ASP A 34 -3.65 -9.91 7.47
N VAL A 35 -3.32 -9.58 6.22
CA VAL A 35 -2.04 -9.00 5.83
C VAL A 35 -2.27 -7.87 4.83
N VAL A 36 -1.61 -6.74 5.06
CA VAL A 36 -1.58 -5.61 4.11
C VAL A 36 -0.14 -5.35 3.70
N VAL A 37 0.10 -5.25 2.38
CA VAL A 37 1.42 -4.96 1.83
C VAL A 37 1.38 -3.60 1.14
N CYS A 38 2.26 -2.69 1.55
CA CYS A 38 2.51 -1.43 0.86
C CYS A 38 3.93 -1.46 0.28
N SER A 39 4.04 -1.67 -1.03
CA SER A 39 5.31 -1.92 -1.69
C SER A 39 5.84 -0.70 -2.43
N ALA A 40 6.81 0.01 -1.87
CA ALA A 40 7.50 1.17 -2.48
C ALA A 40 6.58 2.33 -2.94
N VAL A 41 5.35 2.40 -2.43
CA VAL A 41 4.39 3.46 -2.77
C VAL A 41 4.40 4.59 -1.74
N LEU A 42 4.56 4.25 -0.44
CA LEU A 42 4.36 5.19 0.66
C LEU A 42 5.14 6.52 0.53
N PRO A 43 6.39 6.58 0.03
CA PRO A 43 7.11 7.85 -0.14
C PRO A 43 6.45 8.86 -1.09
N PHE A 44 5.63 8.38 -2.02
CA PHE A 44 4.95 9.19 -3.04
C PHE A 44 3.51 9.55 -2.66
N VAL A 45 3.05 9.13 -1.47
CA VAL A 45 1.73 9.45 -0.94
C VAL A 45 1.78 10.85 -0.31
N ASP A 46 0.79 11.70 -0.62
CA ASP A 46 0.75 13.09 -0.16
C ASP A 46 0.56 13.16 1.37
N ASP A 47 -0.42 12.43 1.89
CA ASP A 47 -0.64 12.27 3.34
C ASP A 47 -0.33 10.84 3.79
N GLN A 48 0.95 10.62 4.07
CA GLN A 48 1.45 9.33 4.56
C GLN A 48 0.77 8.91 5.87
N ARG A 49 0.38 9.86 6.73
CA ARG A 49 -0.28 9.55 8.01
C ARG A 49 -1.70 9.04 7.77
N ALA A 50 -2.44 9.68 6.87
CA ALA A 50 -3.77 9.21 6.46
C ALA A 50 -3.69 7.81 5.83
N ALA A 51 -2.73 7.56 4.95
CA ALA A 51 -2.54 6.25 4.35
C ALA A 51 -2.17 5.16 5.36
N LEU A 52 -1.24 5.43 6.29
CA LEU A 52 -0.91 4.51 7.37
C LEU A 52 -2.09 4.24 8.30
N GLY A 53 -2.90 5.26 8.59
CA GLY A 53 -4.15 5.12 9.34
C GLY A 53 -5.15 4.22 8.60
N GLY A 54 -5.29 4.40 7.29
CA GLY A 54 -6.10 3.53 6.42
C GLY A 54 -5.62 2.08 6.45
N ILE A 55 -4.32 1.84 6.26
CA ILE A 55 -3.69 0.51 6.32
C ILE A 55 -3.94 -0.16 7.66
N SER A 56 -3.69 0.55 8.76
CA SER A 56 -3.93 0.04 10.11
C SER A 56 -5.41 -0.30 10.33
N ARG A 57 -6.33 0.56 9.87
CA ARG A 57 -7.78 0.36 10.02
C ARG A 57 -8.27 -0.90 9.29
N VAL A 58 -7.79 -1.15 8.08
CA VAL A 58 -8.24 -2.30 7.27
C VAL A 58 -7.54 -3.60 7.65
N THR A 59 -6.44 -3.54 8.40
CA THR A 59 -5.76 -4.72 8.96
C THR A 59 -6.48 -5.18 10.22
N ARG A 60 -6.76 -6.48 10.35
CA ARG A 60 -7.39 -7.01 11.56
C ARG A 60 -6.47 -6.96 12.78
N SER A 61 -7.04 -7.00 13.96
CA SER A 61 -6.28 -7.24 15.19
C SER A 61 -5.53 -8.58 15.09
N GLY A 62 -4.22 -8.56 15.39
CA GLY A 62 -3.33 -9.71 15.21
C GLY A 62 -2.89 -9.97 13.76
N GLY A 63 -3.34 -9.16 12.79
CA GLY A 63 -2.82 -9.14 11.43
C GLY A 63 -1.52 -8.36 11.31
N ALA A 64 -0.93 -8.37 10.12
CA ALA A 64 0.36 -7.73 9.84
C ALA A 64 0.27 -6.69 8.72
N ALA A 65 1.00 -5.58 8.87
CA ALA A 65 1.25 -4.64 7.79
C ALA A 65 2.74 -4.69 7.43
N VAL A 66 3.04 -4.97 6.16
CA VAL A 66 4.41 -4.98 5.62
C VAL A 66 4.61 -3.74 4.76
N LEU A 67 5.53 -2.88 5.18
CA LEU A 67 5.83 -1.62 4.50
C LEU A 67 7.24 -1.71 3.90
N GLN A 68 7.31 -1.77 2.58
CA GLN A 68 8.58 -1.62 1.87
C GLN A 68 8.78 -0.15 1.54
N VAL A 69 9.71 0.49 2.23
CA VAL A 69 10.13 1.88 1.99
C VAL A 69 11.62 1.91 1.69
N PRO A 70 12.10 2.87 0.88
CA PRO A 70 13.54 3.07 0.73
C PRO A 70 14.17 3.35 2.10
N SER A 71 15.32 2.74 2.36
CA SER A 71 16.06 3.04 3.58
C SER A 71 16.64 4.45 3.49
N ARG A 72 16.38 5.28 4.51
CA ARG A 72 17.01 6.61 4.63
C ARG A 72 18.53 6.50 4.71
N GLN A 73 19.04 5.39 5.23
CA GLN A 73 20.46 5.08 5.27
C GLN A 73 20.77 4.03 4.21
N LEU A 74 21.50 4.45 3.18
CA LEU A 74 22.35 3.56 2.41
C LEU A 74 23.70 3.52 3.13
N PRO A 75 24.24 2.36 3.52
CA PRO A 75 25.59 2.27 4.05
C PRO A 75 26.58 2.91 3.07
N GLY A 76 27.24 4.00 3.48
CA GLY A 76 28.25 4.69 2.67
C GLY A 76 27.81 5.95 1.91
N LEU A 77 26.56 6.41 2.04
CA LEU A 77 26.11 7.70 1.47
C LEU A 77 25.72 8.69 2.59
N PRO A 78 26.09 9.98 2.46
CA PRO A 78 25.68 11.00 3.43
C PRO A 78 24.16 11.17 3.43
N ALA A 79 23.59 11.44 4.60
CA ALA A 79 22.18 11.81 4.71
C ALA A 79 21.98 13.14 3.95
N VAL A 80 21.03 13.14 3.01
CA VAL A 80 20.57 14.34 2.29
C VAL A 80 19.57 15.09 3.15
#